data_AF-A0ABD7EZX7-F1
#
_entry.id   AF-A0ABD7EZX7-F1
#
_cell.length_a   1.000
_cell.length_b   1.000
_cell.length_c   1.000
_cell.angle_alpha   90.00
_cell.angle_beta   90.00
_cell.angle_gamma   90.00
#
_symmetry.space_group_name_H-M   'P 1'
#
loop_
_entity.id
_entity.type
_entity.pdbx_description
1 polymer ?
#
loop_
_entity_poly.entity_id
_entity_poly.type
_entity_poly.pdbx_seq_one_letter_code
_entity_poly.pdbx_strand_id
1 'polypeptide(L)'
;MYYQVGNKCLEQSQAENVYFSLVVPQITQDGKIIKPEYNGTVWKLNGQTIKADLPKCDPSDNLKSGLETGWLLFGVMAAVYFVSILKRVLK
;
A
#
# COMPACT_ATOMS: atom_id res chain seq x y z
N MET A 1 5.64 4.07 -14.27
CA MET A 1 5.90 2.83 -13.49
C MET A 1 5.36 3.05 -12.09
N TYR A 2 4.68 2.04 -11.53
CA TYR A 2 4.08 2.11 -10.19
C TYR A 2 4.94 1.39 -9.16
N TYR A 3 4.86 1.87 -7.92
CA TYR A 3 5.67 1.43 -6.79
C TYR A 3 4.84 1.30 -5.53
N GLN A 4 5.15 0.28 -4.74
CA GLN A 4 4.43 -0.05 -3.52
C GLN A 4 5.00 0.74 -2.34
N VAL A 5 4.14 1.45 -1.64
CA VAL A 5 4.44 2.12 -0.37
C VAL A 5 3.33 1.77 0.62
N GLY A 6 3.68 0.96 1.63
CA GLY A 6 2.69 0.36 2.52
C GLY A 6 1.72 -0.53 1.73
N ASN A 7 0.42 -0.24 1.82
CA ASN A 7 -0.65 -0.96 1.09
C ASN A 7 -1.10 -0.22 -0.19
N LYS A 8 -0.39 0.83 -0.62
CA LYS A 8 -0.75 1.63 -1.79
C LYS A 8 0.24 1.38 -2.93
N CYS A 9 -0.31 1.21 -4.12
CA CYS A 9 0.45 1.20 -5.36
C CYS A 9 0.33 2.58 -6.03
N LEU A 10 1.43 3.33 -6.10
CA LEU A 10 1.45 4.74 -6.48
C LEU A 10 2.42 4.99 -7.64
N GLU A 11 2.20 6.06 -8.40
CA GLU A 11 3.19 6.50 -9.38
C GLU A 11 4.51 6.90 -8.70
N GLN A 12 5.64 6.75 -9.40
CA GLN A 12 6.97 6.92 -8.81
C GLN A 12 7.15 8.19 -7.98
N SER A 13 6.77 9.36 -8.50
CA SER A 13 6.94 10.64 -7.77
C SER A 13 6.10 10.69 -6.51
N GLN A 14 4.87 10.19 -6.57
CA GLN A 14 3.97 10.10 -5.42
C GLN A 14 4.47 9.07 -4.40
N ALA A 15 4.98 7.94 -4.87
CA ALA A 15 5.54 6.89 -4.04
C ALA A 15 6.77 7.40 -3.26
N GLU A 16 7.72 8.05 -3.94
CA GLU A 16 8.88 8.67 -3.31
C GLU A 16 8.46 9.76 -2.31
N ASN A 17 7.48 10.61 -2.66
CA ASN A 17 6.99 11.65 -1.77
C ASN A 17 6.34 11.08 -0.50
N VAL A 18 5.47 10.08 -0.63
CA VAL A 18 4.84 9.42 0.52
C VAL A 18 5.91 8.71 1.36
N TYR A 19 6.82 7.99 0.73
CA TYR A 19 7.89 7.27 1.43
C TYR A 19 8.76 8.22 2.27
N PHE A 20 9.32 9.27 1.66
CA PHE A 20 10.22 10.19 2.36
C PHE A 20 9.49 11.06 3.40
N SER A 21 8.20 11.38 3.18
CA SER A 21 7.39 12.10 4.17
C SER A 21 7.10 11.27 5.43
N LEU A 22 7.21 9.93 5.34
CA LEU A 22 7.02 9.02 6.47
C LEU A 22 8.34 8.69 7.19
N VAL A 23 9.48 9.13 6.68
CA VAL A 23 10.78 8.90 7.32
C VAL A 23 10.88 9.73 8.60
N VAL A 24 11.08 9.04 9.72
CA VAL A 24 11.21 9.68 11.04
C VAL A 24 12.55 10.43 11.13
N PRO A 25 12.55 11.74 11.43
CA PRO A 25 13.77 12.52 11.64
C PRO A 25 14.63 11.95 12.77
N GLN A 26 15.95 11.98 12.58
CA GLN A 26 16.91 11.56 13.61
C GLN A 26 17.56 12.79 14.24
N ILE A 27 17.77 12.76 15.56
CA ILE A 27 18.48 13.82 16.28
C ILE A 27 19.89 13.30 16.61
N THR A 28 20.93 13.99 16.14
CA THR A 28 22.32 13.64 16.46
C THR A 28 22.66 13.98 17.91
N GLN A 29 23.76 13.43 18.42
CA GLN A 29 24.26 13.75 19.77
C GLN A 29 24.52 15.26 19.95
N ASP A 30 24.81 15.97 18.86
CA ASP A 30 25.07 17.42 18.83
C ASP A 30 23.77 18.25 18.72
N GLY A 31 22.60 17.61 18.78
CA GLY A 31 21.29 18.25 18.70
C GLY A 31 20.85 18.64 17.29
N LYS A 32 21.54 18.20 16.23
CA LYS A 32 21.13 18.48 14.85
C LYS A 32 20.06 17.50 14.39
N ILE A 33 19.05 18.02 13.68
CA ILE A 33 17.99 17.21 13.10
C ILE A 33 18.40 16.80 11.69
N ILE A 34 18.47 15.50 11.43
CA ILE A 34 18.67 14.91 10.11
C ILE A 34 17.32 14.45 9.59
N LYS A 35 16.87 15.06 8.49
CA LYS A 35 15.64 14.68 7.81
C LYS A 35 15.77 14.87 6.29
N PRO A 36 15.03 14.09 5.48
CA PRO A 36 14.86 14.38 4.06
C PRO A 36 14.15 15.72 3.87
N GLU A 37 14.59 16.49 2.88
CA GLU A 37 13.98 17.75 2.48
C GLU A 37 13.62 17.73 1.00
N TYR A 38 12.40 18.14 0.67
CA TYR A 38 11.92 18.24 -0.70
C TYR A 38 12.08 19.67 -1.21
N ASN A 39 12.80 19.86 -2.31
CA ASN A 39 13.06 21.19 -2.87
C ASN A 39 12.05 21.61 -3.97
N GLY A 40 10.93 20.89 -4.12
CA GLY A 40 9.96 21.08 -5.19
C GLY A 40 10.16 20.16 -6.39
N THR A 41 11.35 19.56 -6.55
CA THR A 41 11.68 18.68 -7.69
C THR A 41 12.33 17.37 -7.25
N VAL A 42 13.23 17.41 -6.27
CA VAL A 42 14.00 16.26 -5.78
C VAL A 42 14.09 16.25 -4.26
N TRP A 43 14.24 15.05 -3.71
CA TRP A 43 14.54 14.85 -2.31
C TRP A 43 16.04 14.96 -2.05
N LYS A 44 16.40 15.65 -0.97
CA LYS A 44 17.78 15.77 -0.50
C LYS A 44 17.92 15.35 0.95
N LEU A 45 19.04 14.75 1.30
CA LEU A 45 19.46 14.49 2.67
C LEU A 45 20.86 15.05 2.84
N ASN A 46 21.04 15.99 3.78
CA ASN A 46 22.34 16.64 4.03
C ASN A 46 23.00 17.19 2.75
N GLY A 47 22.20 17.74 1.83
CA GLY A 47 22.66 18.29 0.55
C GLY A 47 22.84 17.30 -0.59
N GLN A 48 22.79 15.98 -0.33
CA GLN A 48 22.88 14.95 -1.36
C GLN A 48 21.50 14.57 -1.87
N THR A 49 21.35 14.42 -3.19
CA THR A 49 20.11 13.92 -3.79
C THR A 49 19.92 12.45 -3.44
N ILE A 50 18.76 12.11 -2.91
CA ILE A 50 18.38 10.74 -2.55
C ILE A 50 17.27 10.25 -3.48
N LYS A 51 17.24 8.93 -3.69
CA LYS A 51 16.18 8.24 -4.43
C LYS A 51 15.82 6.96 -3.69
N ALA A 52 14.53 6.68 -3.56
CA ALA A 52 14.07 5.47 -2.90
C ALA A 52 14.11 4.28 -3.88
N ASP A 53 14.64 3.15 -3.43
CA ASP A 53 14.54 1.88 -4.14
C ASP A 53 13.27 1.16 -3.68
N LEU A 54 12.16 1.47 -4.35
CA LEU A 54 10.84 0.97 -3.99
C LEU A 54 10.50 -0.29 -4.80
N PRO A 55 9.80 -1.26 -4.20
CA PRO A 55 9.31 -2.42 -4.94
C PRO A 55 8.26 -1.99 -5.97
N LYS A 56 8.32 -2.57 -7.17
CA LYS A 56 7.32 -2.35 -8.22
C LYS A 56 6.00 -3.04 -7.87
N CYS A 57 4.89 -2.46 -8.29
CA CYS A 57 3.55 -3.05 -8.14
C CYS A 57 2.69 -2.79 -9.38
N ASP A 58 1.65 -3.60 -9.55
CA ASP A 58 0.58 -3.34 -10.50
C ASP A 58 -0.69 -2.86 -9.75
N PRO A 59 -1.26 -1.69 -10.10
CA PRO A 59 -2.50 -1.21 -9.48
C PRO A 59 -3.67 -2.20 -9.59
N SER A 60 -3.67 -3.06 -10.60
CA SER A 60 -4.72 -4.06 -10.84
C SER A 60 -4.64 -5.27 -9.91
N ASP A 61 -3.49 -5.55 -9.29
CA ASP A 61 -3.30 -6.72 -8.43
C ASP A 61 -4.18 -6.67 -7.19
N ASN A 62 -4.33 -5.48 -6.57
CA ASN A 62 -5.20 -5.30 -5.41
C ASN A 62 -6.68 -5.53 -5.77
N LEU A 63 -7.11 -5.04 -6.93
CA LEU A 63 -8.48 -5.23 -7.41
C LEU A 63 -8.75 -6.71 -7.71
N LYS A 64 -7.82 -7.38 -8.41
CA LYS A 64 -7.92 -8.80 -8.75
C LYS A 64 -7.97 -9.68 -7.49
N SER A 65 -7.07 -9.42 -6.54
CA SER A 65 -7.03 -10.14 -5.25
C SER A 65 -8.32 -9.93 -4.45
N GLY A 66 -8.87 -8.71 -4.47
CA GLY A 66 -10.15 -8.41 -3.83
C GLY A 66 -11.33 -9.14 -4.47
N LEU A 67 -11.38 -9.21 -5.80
CA LEU A 67 -12.42 -9.94 -6.53
C LEU A 67 -12.37 -11.45 -6.26
N GLU A 68 -11.18 -12.04 -6.31
CA GLU A 68 -10.98 -13.47 -6.05
C GLU A 68 -11.41 -13.84 -4.62
N THR A 69 -10.92 -13.08 -3.63
CA THR A 69 -11.30 -13.28 -2.22
C THR A 69 -12.79 -13.07 -2.00
N GLY A 70 -13.37 -12.03 -2.62
CA GLY A 70 -14.79 -11.74 -2.54
C GLY A 70 -15.65 -12.86 -3.11
N TRP A 71 -15.24 -13.44 -4.24
CA TRP A 71 -15.96 -14.56 -4.87
C TRP A 71 -15.96 -15.82 -4.01
N LEU A 72 -14.83 -16.14 -3.39
CA LEU A 72 -14.72 -17.27 -2.45
C LEU A 72 -15.66 -17.09 -1.26
N LEU A 73 -15.65 -15.91 -0.63
CA LEU A 73 -16.53 -15.60 0.50
C LEU A 73 -18.01 -15.68 0.09
N PHE A 74 -18.36 -15.10 -1.06
CA PHE A 74 -19.72 -15.17 -1.60
C PHE A 74 -20.16 -16.62 -1.83
N GLY A 75 -19.32 -17.46 -2.42
CA GLY A 75 -19.62 -18.88 -2.67
C GLY A 75 -19.92 -19.65 -1.38
N VAL A 76 -19.13 -19.44 -0.33
CA VAL A 76 -19.38 -20.06 0.99
C VAL A 76 -20.71 -19.60 1.58
N MET A 77 -20.98 -18.29 1.57
CA MET A 77 -22.25 -17.76 2.09
C MET A 77 -23.45 -18.28 1.32
N ALA A 78 -23.37 -18.31 -0.02
CA ALA A 78 -24.41 -18.83 -0.89
C ALA A 78 -24.69 -20.32 -0.62
N ALA A 79 -23.65 -21.14 -0.42
CA ALA A 79 -23.79 -22.55 -0.10
C ALA A 79 -24.50 -22.78 1.25
N VAL A 80 -24.08 -22.05 2.30
CA VAL A 80 -24.73 -22.12 3.62
C VAL A 80 -26.20 -21.68 3.54
N TYR A 81 -26.47 -20.59 2.82
CA TYR A 81 -27.82 -20.10 2.62
C TYR A 81 -28.69 -21.13 1.90
N PHE A 82 -28.19 -21.72 0.82
CA PHE A 82 -28.91 -22.74 0.05
C PHE A 82 -29.27 -23.96 0.91
N VAL A 83 -28.32 -24.47 1.71
CA VAL A 83 -28.57 -25.56 2.67
C VAL A 83 -29.64 -25.18 3.70
N SER A 84 -29.61 -23.93 4.19
CA SER A 84 -30.60 -23.45 5.16
C SER A 84 -32.02 -23.40 4.59
N ILE A 85 -32.17 -22.98 3.33
CA ILE A 85 -33.45 -22.96 2.61
C ILE A 85 -33.95 -24.39 2.36
N LEU A 86 -33.09 -25.28 1.88
CA LEU A 86 -33.46 -26.68 1.67
C LEU A 86 -33.97 -27.35 2.96
N LYS A 87 -33.30 -27.13 4.08
CA LYS A 87 -33.74 -27.65 5.40
C LYS A 87 -35.10 -27.08 5.82
N ARG A 88 -35.43 -25.86 5.42
CA ARG A 88 -36.70 -25.22 5.74
C ARG A 88 -37.85 -25.70 4.85
N VAL A 89 -37.56 -26.06 3.60
CA VAL A 89 -38.56 -26.54 2.63
C VAL A 89 -38.85 -28.04 2.78
N LEU A 90 -37.85 -28.84 3.13
CA LEU A 90 -37.98 -30.29 3.32
C LEU A 90 -38.52 -30.71 4.70
N LYS A 91 -38.81 -29.74 5.56
CA LYS A 91 -39.38 -29.92 6.91
C LYS A 91 -40.80 -29.40 6.93
#